data_AF-A0AAD2QCT9-F1
#
_entry.id   AF-A0AAD2QCT9-F1
#
_cell.length_a   1.000
_cell.length_b   1.000
_cell.length_c   1.000
_cell.angle_alpha   90.00
_cell.angle_beta   90.00
_cell.angle_gamma   90.00
#
_symmetry.space_group_name_H-M   'P 1'
#
loop_
_entity.id
_entity.type
_entity.pdbx_description
1 polymer ?
#
loop_
_entity_poly.entity_id
_entity_poly.type
_entity_poly.pdbx_seq_one_letter_code
_entity_poly.pdbx_strand_id
1 'polypeptide(L)' 'MSEITVGQTYTLKPSTPRGKPLGANVTAIKGRGRGHTVEYRSGGKTMQCSMGKFEDRLAS' A
#
# COMPACT_ATOMS: atom_id res chain seq x y z
N MET A 1 10.59 -11.39 -0.08
CA MET A 1 10.24 -9.96 0.00
C MET A 1 9.37 -9.67 -1.20
N SER A 2 8.12 -9.28 -0.99
CA SER A 2 7.21 -8.97 -2.09
C SER A 2 7.64 -7.63 -2.70
N GLU A 3 8.20 -7.65 -3.89
CA GLU A 3 8.62 -6.42 -4.58
C GLU A 3 7.38 -5.61 -4.94
N ILE A 4 7.14 -4.52 -4.22
CA ILE A 4 6.02 -3.63 -4.48
C ILE A 4 6.31 -2.86 -5.76
N THR A 5 5.41 -2.98 -6.73
CA THR A 5 5.59 -2.45 -8.08
C THR A 5 4.59 -1.34 -8.36
N VAL A 6 5.06 -0.24 -8.96
CA VAL A 6 4.19 0.86 -9.41
C VAL A 6 3.29 0.38 -10.54
N GLY A 7 2.00 0.75 -10.47
CA GLY A 7 0.96 0.32 -11.39
C GLY A 7 0.24 -0.96 -10.94
N GLN A 8 0.80 -1.72 -10.00
CA GLN A 8 0.17 -2.93 -9.49
C GLN A 8 -0.87 -2.60 -8.41
N THR A 9 -1.96 -3.35 -8.41
CA THR A 9 -2.99 -3.29 -7.36
C THR A 9 -2.80 -4.44 -6.39
N TYR A 10 -2.67 -4.10 -5.11
CA TYR A 10 -2.56 -5.05 -4.01
C TYR A 10 -3.80 -5.02 -3.15
N THR A 11 -4.12 -6.15 -2.51
CA THR A 11 -5.20 -6.21 -1.53
C THR A 11 -4.64 -5.87 -0.15
N LEU A 12 -5.21 -4.86 0.51
CA LEU A 12 -4.86 -4.50 1.87
C LEU A 12 -5.84 -5.11 2.87
N LYS A 13 -5.30 -5.48 4.04
CA LYS A 13 -6.07 -5.86 5.23
C LYS A 13 -7.06 -4.74 5.57
N PRO A 14 -8.29 -5.10 5.98
CA PRO A 14 -9.27 -4.12 6.41
C PRO A 14 -8.77 -3.34 7.63
N SER A 15 -9.10 -2.05 7.70
CA SER A 15 -8.72 -1.20 8.85
C SER A 15 -9.56 -1.50 10.09
N THR A 16 -10.63 -2.29 9.97
CA THR A 16 -11.50 -2.72 11.07
C THR A 16 -11.71 -4.23 11.00
N PRO A 17 -11.95 -4.92 12.13
CA PRO A 17 -12.13 -6.38 12.16
C PRO A 17 -13.29 -6.91 11.29
N ARG A 18 -14.30 -6.06 11.02
CA ARG A 18 -15.44 -6.37 10.15
C ARG A 18 -15.37 -5.66 8.78
N GLY A 19 -14.27 -4.98 8.49
CA GLY A 19 -14.08 -4.26 7.24
C GLY A 19 -13.83 -5.22 6.08
N LYS A 20 -14.12 -4.78 4.85
CA LYS A 20 -13.74 -5.51 3.64
C LYS A 20 -12.29 -5.19 3.29
N PRO A 21 -11.51 -6.16 2.78
CA PRO A 21 -10.21 -5.89 2.17
C PRO A 21 -10.36 -4.83 1.08
N LEU A 22 -9.39 -3.94 0.98
CA LEU A 22 -9.43 -2.84 0.01
C LEU A 22 -8.33 -3.01 -1.02
N GLY A 23 -8.66 -2.79 -2.30
CA GLY A 23 -7.66 -2.65 -3.35
C GLY A 23 -6.85 -1.37 -3.14
N ALA A 24 -5.53 -1.49 -3.24
CA ALA A 24 -4.55 -0.42 -3.20
C ALA A 24 -3.73 -0.46 -4.49
N ASN A 25 -4.03 0.44 -5.40
CA ASN A 25 -3.26 0.61 -6.63
C ASN A 25 -2.05 1.51 -6.35
N VAL A 26 -0.84 0.98 -6.46
CA VAL A 26 0.38 1.73 -6.20
C VAL A 26 0.62 2.69 -7.36
N THR A 27 0.66 3.99 -7.08
CA THR A 27 0.82 5.04 -8.09
C THR A 27 2.25 5.56 -8.17
N ALA A 28 2.99 5.52 -7.06
CA ALA A 28 4.40 5.91 -7.04
C ALA A 28 5.14 5.27 -5.85
N ILE A 29 6.44 5.07 -6.02
CA ILE A 29 7.36 4.72 -4.93
C ILE A 29 8.46 5.77 -4.91
N LYS A 30 8.54 6.52 -3.82
CA LYS A 30 9.47 7.64 -3.64
C LYS A 30 10.54 7.25 -2.64
N GLY A 31 11.81 7.29 -3.04
CA GLY A 31 12.95 7.17 -2.13
C GLY A 31 13.04 8.38 -1.19
N ARG A 32 13.16 8.15 0.11
CA ARG A 32 13.33 9.19 1.14
C ARG A 32 14.48 8.79 2.06
N GLY A 33 15.68 9.30 1.80
CA GLY A 33 16.87 9.02 2.59
C GLY A 33 17.13 7.51 2.73
N ARG A 34 16.95 6.96 3.94
CA ARG A 34 17.15 5.53 4.25
C ARG A 34 15.90 4.64 4.01
N GLY A 35 14.80 5.16 3.49
CA GLY A 35 13.56 4.39 3.32
C GLY A 35 12.79 4.72 2.04
N HIS A 36 11.75 3.94 1.76
CA HIS A 36 10.84 4.14 0.63
C HIS A 36 9.44 4.53 1.13
N THR A 37 8.82 5.49 0.46
CA THR A 37 7.42 5.88 0.67
C THR A 37 6.61 5.39 -0.52
N VAL A 38 5.55 4.64 -0.25
CA VAL A 38 4.61 4.13 -1.24
C VAL A 38 3.40 5.04 -1.27
N GLU A 39 3.09 5.58 -2.44
CA GLU A 39 1.87 6.29 -2.75
C GLU A 39 0.93 5.33 -3.47
N TYR A 40 -0.32 5.25 -3.00
CA TYR A 40 -1.30 4.33 -3.55
C TYR A 40 -2.71 4.89 -3.47
N ARG A 41 -3.57 4.46 -4.38
CA ARG A 41 -4.99 4.79 -4.41
C ARG A 41 -5.81 3.64 -3.85
N SER A 42 -6.64 3.91 -2.84
CA SER A 42 -7.53 2.93 -2.23
C SER A 42 -8.90 3.54 -1.97
N GLY A 43 -9.98 2.84 -2.37
CA GLY A 43 -11.35 3.33 -2.19
C GLY A 43 -11.61 4.73 -2.76
N GLY A 44 -10.96 5.06 -3.89
CA GLY A 44 -11.06 6.36 -4.54
C GLY A 44 -10.16 7.46 -3.95
N LYS A 45 -9.52 7.23 -2.80
CA LYS A 45 -8.63 8.18 -2.13
C LYS A 45 -7.16 7.86 -2.37
N THR A 46 -6.34 8.89 -2.57
CA THR A 46 -4.88 8.74 -2.61
C THR A 46 -4.34 8.76 -1.19
N MET A 47 -3.50 7.79 -0.86
CA MET A 47 -2.86 7.60 0.43
C MET A 47 -1.36 7.41 0.25
N GLN A 48 -0.60 7.68 1.30
CA GLN A 48 0.85 7.48 1.33
C GLN A 48 1.28 6.86 2.66
N CYS A 49 2.19 5.91 2.61
CA CYS A 49 2.83 5.36 3.81
C CYS A 49 4.25 4.87 3.51
N SER A 50 5.03 4.56 4.56
CA SER A 50 6.30 3.88 4.38
C SER A 50 6.11 2.48 3.77
N MET A 51 7.11 2.00 3.05
CA MET A 51 7.13 0.68 2.42
C MET A 51 6.81 -0.43 3.42
N GLY A 52 7.52 -0.49 4.55
CA GLY A 52 7.25 -1.52 5.57
C GLY A 52 5.82 -1.50 6.09
N LYS A 53 5.23 -0.31 6.30
CA LYS A 53 3.83 -0.19 6.72
C LYS A 53 2.85 -0.63 5.63
N PHE A 54 3.21 -0.47 4.36
CA PHE A 54 2.42 -0.98 3.26
C PHE A 54 2.48 -2.51 3.22
N GLU A 55 3.68 -3.09 3.36
CA GLU A 55 3.89 -4.54 3.41
C GLU A 55 3.14 -5.19 4.58
N ASP A 56 3.17 -4.60 5.78
CA ASP A 56 2.41 -5.08 6.94
C ASP A 56 0.89 -5.13 6.68
N ARG A 57 0.41 -4.20 5.84
CA ARG A 57 -0.99 -4.08 5.46
C ARG A 57 -1.39 -4.96 4.30
N LEU A 58 -0.46 -5.57 3.56
CA LEU A 58 -0.81 -6.54 2.53
C LEU A 58 -1.62 -7.67 3.17
N ALA A 59 -2.78 -7.98 2.59
CA ALA A 59 -3.47 -9.22 2.89
C ALA A 59 -2.60 -10.34 2.29
N SER A 60 -2.10 -11.24 3.15
CA SER A 60 -1.39 -12.46 2.74
C SER A 60 -2.24 -13.31 1.80
#